data_AF-A0AA92TF73-F1
#
_entry.id   AF-A0AA92TF73-F1
#
_cell.length_a   1.000
_cell.length_b   1.000
_cell.length_c   1.000
_cell.angle_alpha   90.00
_cell.angle_beta   90.00
_cell.angle_gamma   90.00
#
_symmetry.space_group_name_H-M   'P 1'
#
loop_
_entity.id
_entity.type
_entity.pdbx_description
1 polymer ?
#
loop_
_entity_poly.entity_id
_entity_poly.type
_entity_poly.pdbx_seq_one_letter_code
_entity_poly.pdbx_strand_id
1 'polypeptide(L)'
;MNIEGLDYNTQRAKLILPEYGREIQQMVDHCLTLTDREERQRCAETIIAVMDRMFPENRGVEDHEQKLWDQLAIMSNFQLDIDFPYDVSDAVKIATKPEPLPYPMQHIPVRHYGAMLFEIFEKLKTMEPSEERDKLVELTANQMHRDLVTWSHGSSDVAKVASDLSRFTDGNIQLDLDTFVFEKIEAQPKNVNNNKKKK
;
A
#
# COMPACT_ATOMS: atom_id res chain seq x y z
N MET A 1 -17.28 19.36 25.00
CA MET A 1 -17.28 20.75 25.47
C MET A 1 -17.36 21.62 24.23
N ASN A 2 -18.55 22.09 23.86
CA ASN A 2 -18.70 23.02 22.74
C ASN A 2 -18.47 24.43 23.30
N ILE A 3 -17.28 24.98 23.05
CA ILE A 3 -16.95 26.35 23.43
C ILE A 3 -17.43 27.25 22.28
N GLU A 4 -18.43 28.09 22.52
CA GLU A 4 -18.93 29.02 21.52
C GLU A 4 -17.78 29.94 21.04
N GLY A 5 -17.49 29.89 19.74
CA GLY A 5 -16.47 30.72 19.08
C GLY A 5 -15.15 30.02 18.71
N LEU A 6 -14.87 28.80 19.20
CA LEU A 6 -13.70 28.02 18.80
C LEU A 6 -14.08 26.63 18.32
N ASP A 7 -14.23 26.53 17.00
CA ASP A 7 -14.61 25.28 16.35
C ASP A 7 -13.38 24.54 15.80
N TYR A 8 -12.96 23.52 16.54
CA TYR A 8 -11.79 22.73 16.21
C TYR A 8 -12.17 21.55 15.31
N ASN A 9 -11.38 21.36 14.24
CA ASN A 9 -11.59 20.26 13.28
C ASN A 9 -11.56 18.86 13.91
N THR A 10 -10.93 18.71 15.10
CA THR A 10 -10.84 17.46 15.88
C THR A 10 -12.09 17.14 16.70
N GLN A 11 -12.98 18.12 16.93
CA GLN A 11 -14.24 17.92 17.68
C GLN A 11 -15.45 17.69 16.76
N ARG A 12 -15.32 18.04 15.48
CA ARG A 12 -16.36 17.89 14.47
C ARG A 12 -16.52 16.44 14.01
N ALA A 13 -17.70 16.10 13.48
CA ALA A 13 -17.95 14.80 12.87
C ALA A 13 -16.94 14.48 11.76
N LYS A 14 -16.63 13.19 11.62
CA LYS A 14 -15.73 12.67 10.59
C LYS A 14 -16.42 12.80 9.23
N LEU A 15 -15.73 13.43 8.28
CA LEU A 15 -16.17 13.48 6.88
C LEU A 15 -16.14 12.07 6.28
N ILE A 16 -17.23 11.68 5.61
CA ILE A 16 -17.32 10.39 4.90
C ILE A 16 -16.45 10.45 3.63
N LEU A 17 -16.55 11.56 2.89
CA LEU A 17 -15.74 11.86 1.71
C LEU A 17 -15.01 13.21 1.90
N PRO A 18 -13.72 13.19 2.30
CA PRO A 18 -12.95 14.43 2.52
C PRO A 18 -12.78 15.29 1.27
N GLU A 19 -12.86 14.69 0.07
CA GLU A 19 -12.66 15.36 -1.22
C GLU A 19 -13.60 16.54 -1.44
N TYR A 20 -14.86 16.43 -1.02
CA TYR A 20 -15.91 17.44 -1.21
C TYR A 20 -15.93 18.51 -0.09
N GLY A 21 -15.17 18.30 0.98
CA GLY A 21 -15.13 19.20 2.13
C GLY A 21 -16.39 19.19 3.00
N ARG A 22 -16.43 20.07 4.01
CA ARG A 22 -17.52 20.14 5.00
C ARG A 22 -18.78 20.86 4.50
N GLU A 23 -18.63 21.80 3.57
CA GLU A 23 -19.76 22.59 3.07
C GLU A 23 -20.77 21.70 2.34
N ILE A 24 -20.28 20.77 1.51
CA ILE A 24 -21.14 19.79 0.82
C ILE A 24 -21.83 18.87 1.83
N GLN A 25 -21.12 18.44 2.89
CA GLN A 25 -21.76 17.64 3.93
C GLN A 25 -22.88 18.40 4.66
N GLN A 26 -22.68 19.69 4.97
CA GLN A 26 -23.73 20.52 5.56
C GLN A 26 -24.93 20.71 4.63
N MET A 27 -24.70 20.82 3.31
CA MET A 27 -25.80 20.87 2.33
C MET A 27 -26.58 19.56 2.30
N VAL A 28 -25.90 18.41 2.36
CA VAL A 28 -26.54 17.08 2.43
C VAL A 28 -27.33 16.93 3.74
N ASP A 29 -26.75 17.32 4.88
CA ASP A 29 -27.42 17.32 6.18
C ASP A 29 -28.68 18.20 6.14
N HIS A 30 -28.62 19.35 5.46
CA HIS A 30 -29.78 20.21 5.26
C HIS A 30 -30.85 19.55 4.38
N CYS A 31 -30.48 18.92 3.26
CA CYS A 31 -31.46 18.22 2.42
C CYS A 31 -32.18 17.08 3.17
N LEU A 32 -31.53 16.44 4.16
CA LEU A 32 -32.17 15.43 5.02
C LEU A 32 -33.24 16.03 5.96
N THR A 33 -33.13 17.31 6.32
CA THR A 33 -34.13 17.98 7.17
C THR A 33 -35.39 18.40 6.41
N LEU A 34 -35.37 18.39 5.07
CA LEU A 34 -36.51 18.79 4.24
C LEU A 34 -37.58 17.69 4.21
N THR A 35 -38.83 18.08 4.48
CA THR A 35 -39.99 17.18 4.50
C THR A 35 -40.62 16.96 3.13
N ASP A 36 -40.54 17.94 2.23
CA ASP A 36 -41.14 17.85 0.90
C ASP A 36 -40.23 17.12 -0.10
N ARG A 37 -40.84 16.28 -0.95
CA ARG A 37 -40.11 15.42 -1.89
C ARG A 37 -39.56 16.21 -3.08
N GLU A 38 -40.32 17.17 -3.59
CA GLU A 38 -39.88 17.99 -4.73
C GLU A 38 -38.74 18.93 -4.33
N GLU A 39 -38.85 19.56 -3.16
CA GLU A 39 -37.78 20.39 -2.61
C GLU A 39 -36.51 19.58 -2.32
N ARG A 40 -36.65 18.36 -1.80
CA ARG A 40 -35.50 17.45 -1.58
C ARG A 40 -34.80 17.08 -2.87
N GLN A 41 -35.56 16.81 -3.94
CA GLN A 41 -34.99 16.50 -5.25
C GLN A 41 -34.23 17.71 -5.83
N ARG A 42 -34.80 18.91 -5.79
CA ARG A 42 -34.12 20.14 -6.24
C ARG A 42 -32.86 20.43 -5.43
N CYS A 43 -32.91 20.17 -4.12
CA CYS A 43 -31.76 20.30 -3.22
C CYS A 43 -30.62 19.36 -3.65
N ALA A 44 -30.93 18.09 -3.94
CA ALA A 44 -29.95 17.12 -4.39
C ALA A 44 -29.36 17.45 -5.78
N GLU A 45 -30.19 17.85 -6.75
CA GLU A 45 -29.72 18.31 -8.07
C GLU A 45 -28.78 19.52 -7.95
N THR A 46 -29.08 20.45 -7.04
CA THR A 46 -28.23 21.61 -6.77
C THR A 46 -26.88 21.19 -6.17
N ILE A 47 -26.88 20.23 -5.24
CA ILE A 47 -25.64 19.69 -4.67
C ILE A 47 -24.78 19.04 -5.76
N ILE A 48 -25.38 18.26 -6.66
CA ILE A 48 -24.64 17.60 -7.74
C ILE A 48 -24.03 18.62 -8.70
N ALA A 49 -24.74 19.69 -9.04
CA ALA A 49 -24.20 20.78 -9.84
C ALA A 49 -23.01 21.48 -9.15
N VAL A 50 -23.06 21.62 -7.82
CA VAL A 50 -21.94 22.16 -7.02
C VAL A 50 -20.76 21.18 -7.00
N MET A 51 -21.01 19.87 -6.85
CA MET A 51 -19.98 18.83 -6.89
C MET A 51 -19.28 18.76 -8.26
N ASP A 52 -20.02 18.85 -9.37
CA ASP A 52 -19.45 18.88 -10.72
C ASP A 52 -18.57 20.13 -10.95
N ARG A 53 -18.97 21.27 -10.40
CA ARG A 53 -18.18 22.51 -10.50
C ARG A 53 -16.84 22.41 -9.76
N MET A 54 -16.77 21.65 -8.67
CA MET A 54 -15.53 21.48 -7.89
C MET A 54 -14.50 20.60 -8.59
N PHE A 55 -14.94 19.62 -9.40
CA PHE A 55 -14.06 18.65 -10.06
C PHE A 55 -14.21 18.65 -11.59
N PRO A 56 -13.83 19.75 -12.28
CA PRO A 56 -13.97 19.87 -13.73
C PRO A 56 -13.08 18.89 -14.51
N GLU A 57 -12.03 18.35 -13.89
CA GLU A 57 -11.08 17.41 -14.51
C GLU A 57 -11.71 16.03 -14.80
N ASN A 58 -12.77 15.65 -14.09
CA ASN A 58 -13.40 14.34 -14.26
C ASN A 58 -14.50 14.30 -15.34
N ARG A 59 -14.77 15.42 -16.02
CA ARG A 59 -15.82 15.54 -17.05
C ARG A 59 -15.59 14.68 -18.31
N GLY A 60 -14.40 14.14 -18.49
CA GLY A 60 -14.04 13.27 -19.62
C GLY A 60 -14.19 11.77 -19.36
N VAL A 61 -14.63 11.37 -18.17
CA VAL A 61 -14.77 9.95 -17.80
C VAL A 61 -16.22 9.54 -18.00
N GLU A 62 -16.48 8.54 -18.84
CA GLU A 62 -17.79 7.86 -18.88
C GLU A 62 -18.15 7.43 -17.43
N ASP A 63 -19.39 7.67 -17.02
CA ASP A 63 -19.92 7.47 -15.65
C ASP A 63 -19.58 8.53 -14.59
N HIS A 64 -19.15 9.75 -14.95
CA HIS A 64 -18.95 10.82 -13.95
C HIS A 64 -20.24 11.21 -13.22
N GLU A 65 -21.35 11.37 -13.94
CA GLU A 65 -22.65 11.73 -13.34
C GLU A 65 -23.13 10.64 -12.37
N GLN A 66 -22.99 9.37 -12.75
CA GLN A 66 -23.34 8.24 -11.88
C GLN A 66 -22.50 8.24 -10.59
N LYS A 67 -21.19 8.49 -10.68
CA LYS A 67 -20.32 8.59 -9.50
C LYS A 67 -20.74 9.71 -8.54
N LEU A 68 -21.20 10.86 -9.06
CA LEU A 68 -21.68 11.96 -8.23
C LEU A 68 -22.95 11.57 -7.45
N TRP A 69 -23.88 10.86 -8.10
CA TRP A 69 -25.07 10.31 -7.45
C TRP A 69 -24.72 9.26 -6.40
N ASP A 70 -23.77 8.36 -6.68
CA ASP A 70 -23.29 7.37 -5.72
C ASP A 70 -22.63 8.03 -4.50
N GLN A 71 -21.82 9.07 -4.72
CA GLN A 71 -21.18 9.82 -3.64
C GLN A 71 -22.20 10.57 -2.78
N LEU A 72 -23.26 11.13 -3.38
CA LEU A 72 -24.36 11.75 -2.65
C LEU A 72 -25.12 10.72 -1.80
N ALA A 73 -25.35 9.51 -2.33
CA ALA A 73 -25.96 8.41 -1.60
C ALA A 73 -25.09 7.95 -0.41
N ILE A 74 -23.77 7.84 -0.61
CA ILE A 74 -22.80 7.52 0.44
C ILE A 74 -22.77 8.60 1.52
N MET A 75 -22.75 9.88 1.15
CA MET A 75 -22.74 11.00 2.10
C MET A 75 -24.01 11.07 2.96
N SER A 76 -25.15 10.68 2.39
CA SER A 76 -26.44 10.64 3.09
C SER A 76 -26.70 9.33 3.84
N ASN A 77 -25.75 8.39 3.86
CA ASN A 77 -25.94 7.04 4.41
C ASN A 77 -27.22 6.35 3.90
N PHE A 78 -27.57 6.56 2.62
CA PHE A 78 -28.79 6.03 1.98
C PHE A 78 -30.12 6.45 2.63
N GLN A 79 -30.15 7.55 3.40
CA GLN A 79 -31.37 8.04 4.07
C GLN A 79 -32.21 8.99 3.19
N LEU A 80 -31.68 9.41 2.03
CA LEU A 80 -32.40 10.26 1.09
C LEU A 80 -33.40 9.44 0.27
N ASP A 81 -34.69 9.69 0.49
CA ASP A 81 -35.77 9.19 -0.37
C ASP A 81 -35.91 10.13 -1.58
N ILE A 82 -35.19 9.81 -2.66
CA ILE A 82 -35.11 10.52 -3.95
C ILE A 82 -35.20 9.48 -5.07
N ASP A 83 -35.76 9.84 -6.23
CA ASP A 83 -35.67 9.04 -7.46
C ASP A 83 -34.22 9.01 -7.95
N PHE A 84 -33.47 8.01 -7.52
CA PHE A 84 -32.13 7.75 -8.07
C PHE A 84 -32.28 7.21 -9.50
N PRO A 85 -31.71 7.87 -10.52
CA PRO A 85 -31.74 7.35 -11.89
C PRO A 85 -30.86 6.10 -12.10
N TYR A 86 -30.00 5.75 -11.13
CA TYR A 86 -29.05 4.64 -11.17
C TYR A 86 -29.08 3.83 -9.86
N ASP A 87 -28.73 2.54 -9.93
CA ASP A 87 -28.87 1.59 -8.82
C ASP A 87 -27.83 1.85 -7.70
N VAL A 88 -28.31 2.29 -6.54
CA VAL A 88 -27.54 2.59 -5.31
C VAL A 88 -26.89 1.35 -4.66
N SER A 89 -27.09 0.16 -5.22
CA SER A 89 -26.59 -1.10 -4.67
C SER A 89 -25.05 -1.25 -4.72
N ASP A 90 -24.37 -0.59 -5.67
CA ASP A 90 -22.91 -0.62 -5.79
C ASP A 90 -22.20 0.33 -4.82
N ALA A 91 -22.86 1.42 -4.40
CA ALA A 91 -22.36 2.34 -3.39
C ALA A 91 -22.17 1.67 -2.02
N VAL A 92 -22.99 0.66 -1.68
CA VAL A 92 -22.87 -0.13 -0.44
C VAL A 92 -21.59 -0.98 -0.45
N LYS A 93 -21.23 -1.56 -1.61
CA LYS A 93 -20.02 -2.37 -1.78
C LYS A 93 -18.74 -1.52 -1.73
N ILE A 94 -18.82 -0.27 -2.20
CA ILE A 94 -17.70 0.69 -2.15
C ILE A 94 -17.50 1.23 -0.72
N ALA A 95 -18.60 1.42 0.04
CA ALA A 95 -18.53 1.89 1.42
C ALA A 95 -17.96 0.83 2.40
N THR A 96 -18.03 -0.46 2.07
CA THR A 96 -17.39 -1.51 2.87
C THR A 96 -15.87 -1.37 2.80
N LYS A 97 -15.26 -1.10 3.96
CA LYS A 97 -13.80 -1.04 4.11
C LYS A 97 -13.18 -2.36 3.61
N PRO A 98 -12.15 -2.31 2.75
CA PRO A 98 -11.49 -3.54 2.30
C PRO A 98 -10.96 -4.32 3.49
N GLU A 99 -10.98 -5.65 3.39
CA GLU A 99 -10.47 -6.53 4.42
C GLU A 99 -8.99 -6.21 4.70
N PRO A 100 -8.58 -6.09 5.98
CA PRO A 100 -7.20 -5.81 6.31
C PRO A 100 -6.33 -7.00 5.87
N LEU A 101 -5.41 -6.75 4.93
CA LEU A 101 -4.42 -7.75 4.54
C LEU A 101 -3.52 -8.07 5.74
N PRO A 102 -3.36 -9.35 6.12
CA PRO A 102 -2.43 -9.70 7.17
C PRO A 102 -1.00 -9.38 6.70
N TYR A 103 -0.28 -8.61 7.49
CA TYR A 103 1.13 -8.35 7.20
C TYR A 103 1.94 -9.62 7.49
N PRO A 104 2.76 -10.11 6.55
CA PRO A 104 3.59 -11.29 6.79
C PRO A 104 4.64 -10.97 7.85
N MET A 105 4.40 -11.39 9.09
CA MET A 105 5.38 -11.32 10.17
C MET A 105 6.36 -12.50 10.08
N GLN A 106 7.21 -12.51 9.05
CA GLN A 106 8.31 -13.47 8.97
C GLN A 106 9.47 -12.98 9.85
N HIS A 107 9.93 -13.82 10.78
CA HIS A 107 11.14 -13.52 11.56
C HIS A 107 12.37 -13.78 10.70
N ILE A 108 13.20 -12.76 10.48
CA ILE A 108 14.42 -12.84 9.68
C ILE A 108 15.63 -12.84 10.64
N PRO A 109 16.31 -13.98 10.86
CA PRO A 109 17.46 -14.05 11.76
C PRO A 109 18.60 -13.11 11.34
N VAL A 110 18.83 -12.96 10.04
CA VAL A 110 19.91 -12.13 9.49
C VAL A 110 19.36 -11.07 8.54
N ARG A 111 19.39 -9.81 8.99
CA ARG A 111 18.76 -8.69 8.29
C ARG A 111 19.32 -8.44 6.88
N HIS A 112 20.59 -8.73 6.63
CA HIS A 112 21.20 -8.50 5.32
C HIS A 112 20.85 -9.58 4.29
N TYR A 113 20.48 -10.80 4.70
CA TYR A 113 20.09 -11.86 3.78
C TYR A 113 18.57 -11.90 3.47
N GLY A 114 17.75 -11.24 4.30
CA GLY A 114 16.30 -11.20 4.08
C GLY A 114 15.62 -12.56 4.24
N ALA A 115 14.28 -12.62 4.14
CA ALA A 115 13.52 -13.86 4.35
C ALA A 115 13.67 -14.88 3.21
N MET A 116 13.83 -14.39 1.97
CA MET A 116 13.90 -15.24 0.77
C MET A 116 15.09 -16.20 0.81
N LEU A 117 16.27 -15.75 1.28
CA LEU A 117 17.42 -16.62 1.42
C LEU A 117 17.21 -17.72 2.47
N PHE A 118 16.46 -17.43 3.54
CA PHE A 118 16.09 -18.47 4.52
C PHE A 118 15.15 -19.52 3.93
N GLU A 119 14.18 -19.12 3.11
CA GLU A 119 13.33 -20.08 2.38
C GLU A 119 14.16 -20.96 1.43
N ILE A 120 15.16 -20.37 0.75
CA ILE A 120 16.07 -21.10 -0.13
C ILE A 120 16.94 -22.07 0.67
N PHE A 121 17.45 -21.68 1.85
CA PHE A 121 18.24 -22.58 2.70
C PHE A 121 17.43 -23.79 3.16
N GLU A 122 16.18 -23.59 3.60
CA GLU A 122 15.29 -24.70 3.95
C GLU A 122 15.03 -25.63 2.77
N LYS A 123 14.84 -25.06 1.56
CA LYS A 123 14.71 -25.85 0.34
C LYS A 123 15.98 -26.66 0.03
N LEU A 124 17.15 -26.04 0.14
CA LEU A 124 18.45 -26.66 -0.06
C LEU A 124 18.74 -27.79 0.93
N LYS A 125 18.19 -27.73 2.16
CA LYS A 125 18.26 -28.84 3.13
C LYS A 125 17.42 -30.04 2.71
N THR A 126 16.24 -29.80 2.13
CA THR A 126 15.28 -30.84 1.76
C THR A 126 15.56 -31.50 0.41
N MET A 127 16.32 -30.85 -0.48
CA MET A 127 16.62 -31.37 -1.82
C MET A 127 17.76 -32.41 -1.82
N GLU A 128 17.56 -33.50 -2.56
CA GLU A 128 18.58 -34.50 -2.82
C GLU A 128 19.75 -33.94 -3.65
N PRO A 129 20.97 -34.48 -3.51
CA PRO A 129 22.13 -34.06 -4.30
C PRO A 129 21.91 -34.37 -5.79
N SER A 130 21.64 -33.31 -6.55
CA SER A 130 21.37 -33.30 -8.00
C SER A 130 22.07 -32.09 -8.61
N GLU A 131 22.28 -32.09 -9.93
CA GLU A 131 22.83 -30.94 -10.66
C GLU A 131 22.03 -29.64 -10.41
N GLU A 132 20.71 -29.77 -10.19
CA GLU A 132 19.84 -28.66 -9.83
C GLU A 132 20.17 -28.06 -8.45
N ARG A 133 20.57 -28.90 -7.49
CA ARG A 133 20.98 -28.44 -6.17
C ARG A 133 22.28 -27.65 -6.26
N ASP A 134 23.25 -28.12 -7.04
CA ASP A 134 24.54 -27.45 -7.20
C ASP A 134 24.39 -26.07 -7.85
N LYS A 135 23.55 -25.97 -8.89
CA LYS A 135 23.18 -24.66 -9.49
C LYS A 135 22.45 -23.74 -8.51
N LEU A 136 21.54 -24.29 -7.70
CA LEU A 136 20.84 -23.48 -6.69
C LEU A 136 21.81 -22.97 -5.62
N VAL A 137 22.78 -23.79 -5.21
CA VAL A 137 23.86 -23.40 -4.29
C VAL A 137 24.69 -22.26 -4.88
N GLU A 138 25.10 -22.35 -6.14
CA GLU A 138 25.82 -21.29 -6.86
C GLU A 138 25.03 -19.97 -6.87
N LEU A 139 23.76 -20.02 -7.26
CA LEU A 139 22.89 -18.83 -7.30
C LEU A 139 22.71 -18.23 -5.91
N THR A 140 22.55 -19.07 -4.89
CA THR A 140 22.39 -18.63 -3.49
C THR A 140 23.65 -17.96 -2.99
N ALA A 141 24.83 -18.51 -3.28
CA ALA A 141 26.12 -17.95 -2.91
C ALA A 141 26.38 -16.59 -3.56
N ASN A 142 26.06 -16.47 -4.85
CA ASN A 142 26.18 -15.20 -5.58
C ASN A 142 25.19 -14.14 -5.04
N GLN A 143 23.96 -14.55 -4.71
CA GLN A 143 22.99 -13.66 -4.08
C GLN A 143 23.43 -13.21 -2.69
N MET A 144 23.94 -14.11 -1.85
CA MET A 144 24.51 -13.78 -0.54
C MET A 144 25.67 -12.79 -0.66
N HIS A 145 26.53 -12.96 -1.67
CA HIS A 145 27.64 -12.04 -1.93
C HIS A 145 27.13 -10.63 -2.33
N ARG A 146 26.09 -10.54 -3.18
CA ARG A 146 25.40 -9.27 -3.53
C ARG A 146 24.77 -8.59 -2.33
N ASP A 147 24.09 -9.35 -1.51
CA ASP A 147 23.44 -8.83 -0.31
C ASP A 147 24.48 -8.30 0.69
N LEU A 148 25.62 -8.99 0.84
CA LEU A 148 26.72 -8.51 1.66
C LEU A 148 27.28 -7.18 1.12
N VAL A 149 27.59 -7.08 -0.18
CA VAL A 149 28.13 -5.85 -0.78
C VAL A 149 27.16 -4.67 -0.61
N THR A 150 25.85 -4.91 -0.82
CA THR A 150 24.82 -3.88 -0.77
C THR A 150 24.59 -3.37 0.65
N TRP A 151 24.50 -4.28 1.62
CA TRP A 151 24.06 -3.95 2.98
C TRP A 151 25.19 -3.78 4.00
N SER A 152 26.38 -4.36 3.78
CA SER A 152 27.47 -4.36 4.77
C SER A 152 28.43 -3.16 4.69
N HIS A 153 28.08 -2.11 3.92
CA HIS A 153 28.92 -0.93 3.73
C HIS A 153 30.30 -1.22 3.13
N GLY A 154 30.39 -2.14 2.16
CA GLY A 154 31.61 -2.41 1.40
C GLY A 154 32.53 -3.48 1.98
N SER A 155 32.08 -4.25 2.97
CA SER A 155 32.70 -5.54 3.28
C SER A 155 32.20 -6.59 2.27
N SER A 156 33.11 -7.28 1.62
CA SER A 156 32.80 -8.32 0.62
C SER A 156 33.60 -9.59 0.92
N ASP A 157 33.56 -10.02 2.19
CA ASP A 157 34.32 -11.18 2.63
C ASP A 157 33.67 -12.47 2.12
N VAL A 158 34.23 -12.99 1.04
CA VAL A 158 33.81 -14.24 0.40
C VAL A 158 33.88 -15.43 1.39
N ALA A 159 34.89 -15.48 2.25
CA ALA A 159 35.02 -16.50 3.28
C ALA A 159 33.84 -16.50 4.27
N LYS A 160 33.25 -15.33 4.53
CA LYS A 160 32.09 -15.19 5.40
C LYS A 160 30.84 -15.77 4.74
N VAL A 161 30.66 -15.57 3.43
CA VAL A 161 29.55 -16.16 2.67
C VAL A 161 29.61 -17.69 2.72
N ALA A 162 30.79 -18.29 2.53
CA ALA A 162 30.95 -19.74 2.61
C ALA A 162 30.68 -20.29 4.03
N SER A 163 31.15 -19.60 5.07
CA SER A 163 30.86 -19.92 6.47
C SER A 163 29.36 -19.81 6.80
N ASP A 164 28.71 -18.76 6.33
CA ASP A 164 27.30 -18.52 6.61
C ASP A 164 26.43 -19.53 5.86
N LEU A 165 26.78 -19.89 4.62
CA LEU A 165 26.08 -20.92 3.87
C LEU A 165 26.16 -22.29 4.57
N SER A 166 27.34 -22.71 5.03
CA SER A 166 27.48 -23.98 5.76
C SER A 166 26.70 -23.94 7.08
N ARG A 167 26.70 -22.81 7.78
CA ARG A 167 25.93 -22.62 9.02
C ARG A 167 24.42 -22.68 8.79
N PHE A 168 23.90 -22.05 7.74
CA PHE A 168 22.46 -22.02 7.47
C PHE A 168 21.93 -23.31 6.83
N THR A 169 22.81 -24.12 6.24
CA THR A 169 22.48 -25.43 5.66
C THR A 169 22.78 -26.60 6.60
N ASP A 170 23.01 -26.33 7.90
CA ASP A 170 23.37 -27.32 8.93
C ASP A 170 24.59 -28.20 8.56
N GLY A 171 25.51 -27.66 7.75
CA GLY A 171 26.71 -28.34 7.28
C GLY A 171 26.52 -29.23 6.06
N ASN A 172 25.31 -29.31 5.49
CA ASN A 172 25.04 -30.15 4.32
C ASN A 172 25.69 -29.62 3.03
N ILE A 173 26.04 -28.34 2.97
CA ILE A 173 26.64 -27.70 1.80
C ILE A 173 27.91 -26.98 2.24
N GLN A 174 29.05 -27.49 1.77
CA GLN A 174 30.34 -26.85 1.93
C GLN A 174 30.80 -26.34 0.56
N LEU A 175 30.84 -25.02 0.40
CA LEU A 175 31.42 -24.42 -0.80
C LEU A 175 32.95 -24.54 -0.72
N ASP A 176 33.54 -25.01 -1.81
CA ASP A 176 34.97 -24.93 -2.02
C ASP A 176 35.33 -23.59 -2.66
N LEU A 177 36.08 -22.77 -1.91
CA LEU A 177 36.47 -21.42 -2.28
C LEU A 177 37.51 -21.40 -3.41
N ASP A 178 38.20 -22.52 -3.66
CA ASP A 178 39.20 -22.65 -4.72
C ASP A 178 38.56 -22.92 -6.09
N THR A 179 37.36 -23.52 -6.11
CA THR A 179 36.64 -23.87 -7.35
C THR A 179 35.59 -22.81 -7.73
N PHE A 180 35.03 -22.08 -6.76
CA PHE A 180 33.91 -21.18 -6.99
C PHE A 180 34.33 -19.73 -7.22
N VAL A 181 34.05 -19.20 -8.41
CA VAL A 181 34.29 -17.79 -8.74
C VAL A 181 33.00 -17.00 -8.52
N PHE A 182 33.00 -16.17 -7.48
CA PHE A 182 31.90 -15.23 -7.25
C PHE A 182 31.80 -14.21 -8.37
N GLU A 183 30.59 -13.86 -8.77
CA GLU A 183 30.37 -12.79 -9.74
C GLU A 183 30.93 -11.47 -9.21
N LYS A 184 31.62 -10.72 -10.11
CA LYS A 184 32.06 -9.36 -9.81
C LYS A 184 30.84 -8.46 -9.72
N ILE A 185 30.56 -7.97 -8.51
CA ILE A 185 29.46 -7.06 -8.26
C ILE A 185 30.03 -5.66 -8.17
N GLU A 186 29.66 -4.81 -9.13
CA GLU A 186 29.90 -3.38 -9.01
C GLU A 186 28.98 -2.83 -7.92
N ALA A 187 29.57 -2.35 -6.83
CA ALA A 187 28.83 -1.64 -5.80
C ALA A 187 28.14 -0.43 -6.45
N GLN A 188 26.80 -0.42 -6.51
CA GLN A 188 26.10 0.75 -7.01
C GLN A 188 26.46 1.95 -6.13
N PRO A 189 26.80 3.11 -6.73
CA PRO A 189 27.11 4.31 -5.96
C PRO A 189 25.89 4.65 -5.10
N LYS A 190 26.09 4.70 -3.78
CA LYS A 190 25.05 5.16 -2.86
C LYS A 190 24.67 6.58 -3.29
N ASN A 191 23.43 6.77 -3.76
CA ASN A 191 22.87 8.09 -3.98
C ASN A 191 22.85 8.83 -2.64
N VAL A 192 23.86 9.67 -2.42
CA VAL A 192 23.91 10.61 -1.31
C VAL A 192 22.82 11.64 -1.59
N ASN A 193 21.62 11.40 -1.04
CA ASN A 193 20.56 12.40 -1.02
C ASN A 193 21.07 13.60 -0.21
N ASN A 194 21.61 14.59 -0.91
CA ASN A 194 21.93 15.91 -0.40
C ASN A 194 20.63 16.68 -0.08
N ASN A 195 19.90 16.22 0.94
CA ASN A 195 18.92 17.08 1.60
C ASN A 195 19.67 18.09 2.48
N LYS A 196 20.27 19.09 1.82
CA LYS A 196 20.64 20.35 2.45
C LYS A 196 19.33 20.98 2.94
N LYS A 197 19.09 20.87 4.24
CA LYS A 197 18.14 21.68 5.00
C LYS A 197 18.34 23.15 4.59
N LYS A 198 17.40 23.70 3.82
CA LYS A 198 17.27 25.15 3.65
C LYS A 198 16.93 25.72 5.04
N LYS A 199 17.90 26.47 5.58
CA LYS A 199 17.69 27.39 6.70
C LYS A 199 16.77 28.53 6.26
#